data_AF-A0AAD5QL81-F1
#
_entry.id   AF-A0AAD5QL81-F1
#
_cell.length_a   1.000
_cell.length_b   1.000
_cell.length_c   1.000
_cell.angle_alpha   90.00
_cell.angle_beta   90.00
_cell.angle_gamma   90.00
#
_symmetry.space_group_name_H-M   'P 1'
#
loop_
_entity.id
_entity.type
_entity.pdbx_description
1 polymer ?
#
loop_
_entity_poly.entity_id
_entity_poly.type
_entity_poly.pdbx_seq_one_letter_code
_entity_poly.pdbx_strand_id
1 'polypeptide(L)' 'MVATEVYLTCFFEDTNLAAVHARRVTIVPKDVQLVRRLHGENVTMSTTSKGRRH' A
#
# COMPACT_ATOMS: atom_id res chain seq x y z
N MET A 1 -1.76 19.96 -10.24
CA MET A 1 -0.42 19.38 -9.99
C MET A 1 -0.21 19.09 -8.50
N VAL A 2 -0.52 20.03 -7.60
CA VAL A 2 -0.28 19.92 -6.15
C VAL A 2 -1.06 18.79 -5.45
N ALA A 3 -2.24 18.40 -5.94
CA ALA A 3 -3.05 17.36 -5.30
C ALA A 3 -2.35 15.99 -5.24
N THR A 4 -1.62 15.61 -6.29
CA THR A 4 -0.90 14.33 -6.33
C THR A 4 0.31 14.35 -5.40
N GLU A 5 1.03 15.46 -5.32
CA GLU A 5 2.20 15.61 -4.45
C GLU A 5 1.81 15.55 -2.97
N VAL A 6 0.73 16.26 -2.59
CA VAL A 6 0.20 16.21 -1.21
C VAL A 6 -0.26 14.81 -0.86
N TYR A 7 -1.00 14.15 -1.75
CA TYR A 7 -1.43 12.77 -1.55
C TYR A 7 -0.25 11.82 -1.36
N LEU A 8 0.77 11.88 -2.23
CA LEU A 8 1.94 11.01 -2.11
C LEU A 8 2.75 11.31 -0.85
N THR A 9 2.87 12.58 -0.46
CA THR A 9 3.60 12.97 0.75
C THR A 9 2.95 12.38 2.00
N CYS A 10 1.64 12.60 2.20
CA CYS A 10 0.91 12.01 3.32
C CYS A 10 0.94 10.47 3.28
N PHE A 11 0.78 9.88 2.09
CA PHE A 11 0.82 8.43 1.92
C PHE A 11 2.19 7.83 2.30
N PHE A 12 3.30 8.51 1.97
CA PHE A 12 4.64 8.07 2.35
C PHE A 12 4.94 8.32 3.82
N GLU A 13 4.37 9.35 4.46
CA GLU A 13 4.44 9.54 5.92
C GLU A 13 3.81 8.35 6.66
N ASP A 14 2.60 7.94 6.27
CA ASP A 14 1.92 6.77 6.85
C ASP A 14 2.71 5.47 6.62
N THR A 15 3.29 5.34 5.42
CA THR A 15 4.12 4.17 5.08
C THR A 15 5.42 4.13 5.91
N ASN A 16 6.03 5.29 6.14
CA ASN A 16 7.22 5.43 6.97
C ASN A 16 6.92 5.07 8.45
N LEU A 17 5.77 5.51 8.98
CA LEU A 17 5.31 5.12 10.32
C LEU A 17 5.13 3.60 10.44
N ALA A 18 4.57 2.95 9.42
CA ALA A 18 4.43 1.49 9.39
C ALA A 18 5.80 0.77 9.37
N ALA A 19 6.78 1.30 8.64
CA ALA A 19 8.14 0.76 8.62
C ALA A 19 8.81 0.88 9.99
N VAL A 20 8.73 2.06 10.63
CA VAL A 20 9.29 2.30 11.98
C VAL A 20 8.60 1.43 13.03
N HIS A 21 7.27 1.25 12.93
CA HIS A 21 6.52 0.32 13.79
C HIS A 21 7.05 -1.12 13.70
N ALA A 22 7.46 -1.54 12.50
CA ALA A 22 8.10 -2.84 12.26
C ALA A 22 9.61 -2.87 12.61
N ARG A 23 10.16 -1.81 13.22
CA ARG A 23 11.60 -1.60 13.48
C ARG A 23 12.47 -1.64 12.22
N ARG A 24 11.95 -1.13 11.11
CA ARG A 24 12.66 -0.98 9.83
C ARG A 24 12.78 0.50 9.48
N VAL A 25 13.89 0.85 8.85
CA VAL A 25 14.11 2.19 8.26
C VAL A 25 13.90 2.20 6.74
N THR A 26 13.79 1.01 6.13
CA THR A 26 13.54 0.85 4.70
C THR A 26 12.07 0.55 4.48
N ILE A 27 11.40 1.37 3.67
CA ILE A 27 10.03 1.13 3.22
C ILE A 27 10.02 -0.12 2.33
N VAL A 28 9.20 -1.11 2.67
CA VAL A 28 9.02 -2.32 1.88
C VAL A 28 7.62 -2.39 1.25
N PRO A 29 7.42 -3.19 0.19
CA PRO A 29 6.10 -3.34 -0.44
C PRO A 29 4.99 -3.75 0.53
N LYS A 30 5.33 -4.44 1.62
CA LYS A 30 4.38 -4.84 2.66
C LYS A 30 3.83 -3.65 3.45
N ASP A 31 4.63 -2.61 3.68
CA ASP A 31 4.22 -1.41 4.40
C ASP A 31 3.28 -0.58 3.53
N VAL A 32 3.63 -0.42 2.24
CA VAL A 32 2.77 0.21 1.24
C VAL A 32 1.45 -0.54 1.10
N GLN A 33 1.48 -1.87 0.98
CA GLN A 33 0.27 -2.69 0.91
C GLN A 33 -0.61 -2.55 2.14
N LEU A 34 -0.01 -2.39 3.34
CA LEU A 34 -0.75 -2.17 4.58
C LEU A 34 -1.48 -0.82 4.53
N VAL A 35 -0.78 0.27 4.21
CA VAL A 35 -1.38 1.62 4.14
C VAL A 35 -2.46 1.69 3.06
N ARG A 36 -2.25 1.07 1.88
CA ARG A 36 -3.29 0.98 0.85
C ARG A 36 -4.53 0.25 1.32
N ARG A 37 -4.37 -0.85 2.07
CA ARG A 37 -5.52 -1.57 2.68
C ARG A 37 -6.26 -0.69 3.69
N LEU A 38 -5.53 0.08 4.50
CA LEU A 38 -6.12 1.00 5.48
C LEU A 38 -6.89 2.14 4.78
N HIS A 39 -6.39 2.62 3.64
CA HIS A 39 -7.05 3.61 2.80
C HIS A 39 -8.19 3.04 1.94
N GLY A 40 -8.45 1.72 2.01
CA GLY A 40 -9.47 1.06 1.18
C GLY A 40 -9.08 0.94 -0.30
N GLU A 41 -7.83 1.25 -0.65
CA GLU A 41 -7.27 1.10 -1.99
C GLU A 41 -6.89 -0.35 -2.25
N ASN A 42 -7.90 -1.18 -2.37
CA ASN A 42 -7.73 -2.55 -2.82
C ASN A 42 -7.44 -2.52 -4.33
N VAL A 43 -6.17 -2.33 -4.72
CA VAL A 43 -5.73 -2.79 -6.04
C VAL A 43 -5.79 -4.31 -6.01
N THR A 44 -7.00 -4.83 -6.21
CA THR A 44 -7.24 -6.22 -6.57
C THR A 44 -6.59 -6.40 -7.94
N MET A 45 -5.31 -6.75 -7.95
CA MET A 45 -4.75 -7.51 -9.05
C MET A 45 -5.50 -8.84 -9.06
N SER A 46 -6.62 -8.86 -9.75
CA SER A 46 -7.36 -10.06 -10.14
C SER A 46 -6.54 -10.83 -11.18
N THR A 47 -5.33 -11.27 -10.82
CA THR A 47 -4.62 -12.33 -11.53
C THR A 47 -5.08 -13.68 -11.01
N THR A 48 -6.40 -13.92 -11.10
CA THR A 48 -6.95 -15.27 -10.94
C THR A 48 -7.88 -15.58 -12.09
N SER A 49 -7.28 -15.71 -13.27
CA SER A 49 -7.68 -16.78 -14.17
C SER A 49 -7.31 -18.11 -13.50
N LYS A 50 -8.20 -18.66 -12.67
CA LYS A 50 -8.17 -20.09 -12.33
C LYS A 50 -9.58 -20.63 -12.12
N GLY A 51 -10.13 -21.10 -13.23
CA GLY A 51 -10.99 -22.29 -13.31
C GLY A 51 -12.16 -22.41 -12.34
N ARG A 52 -13.34 -21.99 -12.80
CA ARG A 52 -14.57 -22.75 -12.57
C ARG A 52 -14.40 -24.14 -13.19
N ARG A 53 -13.94 -25.13 -12.41
CA ARG A 53 -14.20 -26.58 -12.60
C ARG A 53 -13.95 -27.32 -11.29
N HIS A 54 -15.00 -27.46 -10.49
CA HIS A 54 -15.61 -28.76 -10.18
C HIS A 54 -16.95 -28.55 -9.49
#